data_AF-A0A2E9VTR0-F1
#
_entry.id   AF-A0A2E9VTR0-F1
#
_cell.length_a   1.000
_cell.length_b   1.000
_cell.length_c   1.000
_cell.angle_alpha   90.00
_cell.angle_beta   90.00
_cell.angle_gamma   90.00
#
_symmetry.space_group_name_H-M   'P 1'
#
loop_
_entity.id
_entity.type
_entity.pdbx_description
1 polymer ?
#
loop_
_entity_poly.entity_id
_entity_poly.type
_entity_poly.pdbx_seq_one_letter_code
_entity_poly.pdbx_strand_id
1 'polypeptide(L)'
;MSQLILGILLLSGMIFSVNQASAQPTESVADRLHTDVKFELLLSRERANGLAGQEWAEVFRQFEVPLRVRQPLYNDKAGVEQDIFGTTRRVVVTGLLDRNGEIVFPDRKFRLSEVRELADWIEELKTYGAQGAPEGQPLWGLNKAEFDLLHAAMRTAVENKTSDLDLAEAIVALELPSNYPIDFTFKAKQTLGPVDQIPTVKNDLTGLAKGTAFALLLREYGLSFTPRRLPDESILLSIEDAEEVDKAWPIGWDPDSIGLTRLSLAKKLFVAVPVEVDQMSMTQMLQELEKQTEIPVFVDGMALKSMNLDFDKMTVTYPRKRTSWSLCLRTLVSKIQLTQELRVDENDQAFLWITRFQPKMKPNS
;
A
#
# COMPACT_ATOMS: atom_id res chain seq x y z
N MET A 1 46.31 33.08 -50.67
CA MET A 1 46.14 33.99 -49.51
C MET A 1 45.47 33.16 -48.42
N SER A 2 46.20 32.54 -47.49
CA SER A 2 46.66 33.09 -46.18
C SER A 2 45.50 33.71 -45.38
N GLN A 3 45.18 33.41 -44.12
CA GLN A 3 45.66 32.56 -43.01
C GLN A 3 44.44 32.30 -42.07
N LEU A 4 44.28 31.17 -41.38
CA LEU A 4 44.65 30.92 -39.97
C LEU A 4 44.75 32.17 -39.08
N ILE A 5 43.95 32.25 -37.99
CA ILE A 5 44.40 32.64 -36.64
C ILE A 5 43.39 32.15 -35.59
N LEU A 6 43.98 31.49 -34.61
CA LEU A 6 43.48 30.98 -33.34
C LEU A 6 43.41 32.13 -32.31
N GLY A 7 42.41 32.15 -31.42
CA GLY A 7 42.34 33.14 -30.33
C GLY A 7 41.47 32.68 -29.16
N ILE A 8 42.11 32.04 -28.19
CA ILE A 8 41.63 31.76 -26.82
C ILE A 8 41.69 33.07 -26.00
N LEU A 9 40.67 33.41 -25.20
CA LEU A 9 40.79 33.74 -23.76
C LEU A 9 39.45 34.21 -23.13
N LEU A 10 39.03 33.42 -22.12
CA LEU A 10 38.39 33.77 -20.85
C LEU A 10 37.70 35.15 -20.69
N LEU A 11 36.39 35.13 -20.42
CA LEU A 11 35.75 36.13 -19.56
C LEU A 11 34.92 35.48 -18.45
N SER A 12 35.26 35.93 -17.25
CA SER A 12 34.74 35.66 -15.92
C SER A 12 33.28 36.08 -15.70
N GLY A 13 32.58 35.30 -14.87
CA GLY A 13 31.70 35.80 -13.80
C GLY A 13 30.40 36.45 -14.23
N MET A 14 29.33 35.66 -14.33
CA MET A 14 27.98 36.16 -14.09
C MET A 14 27.48 35.66 -12.73
N ILE A 15 27.43 36.62 -11.83
CA ILE A 15 26.78 36.59 -10.52
C ILE A 15 25.27 36.45 -10.78
N PHE A 16 24.68 35.31 -10.40
CA PHE A 16 23.23 35.24 -10.25
C PHE A 16 22.84 35.88 -8.92
N SER A 17 22.23 37.06 -9.01
CA SER A 17 21.53 37.70 -7.90
C SER A 17 20.35 36.83 -7.47
N VAL A 18 20.47 36.18 -6.32
CA VAL A 18 19.34 35.61 -5.60
C VAL A 18 18.60 36.77 -4.93
N ASN A 19 17.44 37.13 -5.48
CA ASN A 19 16.46 37.94 -4.77
C ASN A 19 16.02 37.18 -3.52
N GLN A 20 16.42 37.68 -2.34
CA GLN A 20 15.78 37.33 -1.08
C GLN A 20 14.38 37.94 -1.06
N ALA A 21 13.40 37.17 -1.52
CA ALA A 21 12.03 37.31 -1.04
C ALA A 21 11.92 36.41 0.22
N SER A 22 11.71 37.04 1.36
CA SER A 22 11.47 36.42 2.65
C SER A 22 10.35 35.38 2.58
N ALA A 23 10.70 34.11 2.55
CA ALA A 23 9.78 33.00 2.79
C ALA A 23 9.51 32.91 4.29
N GLN A 24 8.34 33.36 4.72
CA GLN A 24 7.79 32.94 6.01
C GLN A 24 7.53 31.42 5.94
N PRO A 25 7.75 30.66 7.04
CA PRO A 25 7.45 29.25 7.06
C PRO A 25 5.94 29.09 6.92
N THR A 26 5.51 28.42 5.84
CA THR A 26 4.10 28.03 5.71
C THR A 26 3.90 26.82 6.61
N GLU A 27 3.40 27.07 7.83
CA GLU A 27 2.81 26.03 8.68
C GLU A 27 1.83 25.19 7.87
N SER A 28 1.87 23.87 8.05
CA SER A 28 1.01 22.94 7.34
C SER A 28 -0.48 23.24 7.63
N VAL A 29 -1.33 23.16 6.61
CA VAL A 29 -2.79 23.33 6.77
C VAL A 29 -3.42 22.24 7.66
N ALA A 30 -2.70 21.14 7.93
CA ALA A 30 -3.12 20.08 8.83
C ALA A 30 -3.17 20.50 10.31
N ASP A 31 -2.57 21.63 10.69
CA ASP A 31 -2.38 22.04 12.09
C ASP A 31 -3.52 22.90 12.68
N ARG A 32 -4.71 22.97 12.06
CA ARG A 32 -5.78 23.92 12.48
C ARG A 32 -7.21 23.39 12.60
N LEU A 33 -7.45 22.08 12.70
CA LEU A 33 -8.79 21.53 12.94
C LEU A 33 -8.90 20.90 14.34
N HIS A 34 -9.71 21.51 15.21
CA HIS A 34 -10.05 20.95 16.53
C HIS A 34 -11.29 20.06 16.42
N THR A 35 -11.23 18.83 16.94
CA THR A 35 -12.37 17.89 16.90
C THR A 35 -13.04 17.78 18.27
N ASP A 36 -14.30 18.21 18.34
CA ASP A 36 -15.18 18.03 19.49
C ASP A 36 -15.99 16.74 19.31
N VAL A 37 -15.80 15.75 20.18
CA VAL A 37 -16.59 14.50 20.18
C VAL A 37 -17.58 14.51 21.33
N LYS A 38 -18.85 14.15 21.06
CA LYS A 38 -19.88 13.92 22.08
C LYS A 38 -20.69 12.67 21.80
N PHE A 39 -21.24 12.07 22.85
CA PHE A 39 -22.01 10.83 22.76
C PHE A 39 -23.44 11.00 23.29
N GLU A 40 -24.38 10.32 22.65
CA GLU A 40 -25.77 10.17 23.09
C GLU A 40 -26.13 8.69 23.19
N LEU A 41 -26.71 8.27 24.32
CA LEU A 41 -27.23 6.90 24.51
C LEU A 41 -28.74 6.91 24.67
N LEU A 42 -29.41 6.15 23.81
CA LEU A 42 -30.85 5.97 23.83
C LEU A 42 -31.20 4.75 24.67
N LEU A 43 -32.03 4.96 25.71
CA LEU A 43 -32.53 3.88 26.55
C LEU A 43 -33.53 3.01 25.78
N SER A 44 -33.41 1.69 25.90
CA SER A 44 -34.40 0.77 25.32
C SER A 44 -35.80 1.00 25.91
N ARG A 45 -36.82 1.07 25.03
CA ARG A 45 -38.23 1.32 25.39
C ARG A 45 -38.85 0.21 26.24
N GLU A 46 -38.28 -0.99 26.19
CA GLU A 46 -38.88 -2.19 26.79
C GLU A 46 -38.45 -2.47 28.23
N ARG A 47 -37.35 -1.85 28.72
CA ARG A 47 -36.86 -1.87 30.11
C ARG A 47 -35.66 -0.93 30.23
N ALA A 48 -35.85 0.25 30.83
CA ALA A 48 -34.76 1.19 31.06
C ALA A 48 -33.83 0.68 32.18
N ASN A 49 -32.59 0.33 31.86
CA ASN A 49 -31.56 0.04 32.85
C ASN A 49 -30.87 1.35 33.27
N GLY A 50 -31.54 2.13 34.12
CA GLY A 50 -31.07 3.45 34.56
C GLY A 50 -29.75 3.41 35.34
N LEU A 51 -29.45 2.27 35.99
CA LEU A 51 -28.19 2.06 36.70
C LEU A 51 -27.00 1.92 35.74
N ALA A 52 -27.14 1.10 34.69
CA ALA A 52 -26.11 0.98 33.65
C ALA A 52 -25.81 2.31 32.94
N GLY A 53 -26.84 3.16 32.77
CA GLY A 53 -26.64 4.51 32.24
C GLY A 53 -25.78 5.41 33.13
N GLN A 54 -25.86 5.27 34.46
CA GLN A 54 -25.00 5.99 35.41
C GLN A 54 -23.56 5.46 35.38
N GLU A 55 -23.38 4.14 35.30
CA GLU A 55 -22.06 3.49 35.21
C GLU A 55 -21.30 3.95 33.96
N TRP A 56 -21.95 3.99 32.80
CA TRP A 56 -21.35 4.53 31.58
C TRP A 56 -21.06 6.04 31.68
N ALA A 57 -21.89 6.82 32.37
CA ALA A 57 -21.62 8.25 32.56
C ALA A 57 -20.35 8.51 33.40
N GLU A 58 -20.04 7.64 34.37
CA GLU A 58 -18.78 7.71 35.11
C GLU A 58 -17.58 7.33 34.23
N VAL A 59 -17.71 6.32 33.36
CA VAL A 59 -16.67 5.92 32.40
C VAL A 59 -16.36 7.07 31.43
N PHE A 60 -17.37 7.67 30.79
CA PHE A 60 -17.15 8.76 29.83
C PHE A 60 -16.58 10.03 30.48
N ARG A 61 -16.87 10.26 31.77
CA ARG A 61 -16.25 11.35 32.55
C ARG A 61 -14.74 11.17 32.68
N GLN A 62 -14.26 9.93 32.81
CA GLN A 62 -12.80 9.64 32.88
C GLN A 62 -12.09 9.95 31.56
N PHE A 63 -12.79 9.87 30.43
CA PHE A 63 -12.26 10.22 29.10
C PHE A 63 -12.40 11.70 28.74
N GLU A 64 -12.98 12.50 29.63
CA GLU A 64 -13.31 13.91 29.41
C GLU A 64 -14.23 14.13 28.19
N VAL A 65 -15.08 13.15 27.87
CA VAL A 65 -16.01 13.21 26.72
C VAL A 65 -17.45 13.38 27.20
N PRO A 66 -18.22 14.37 26.71
CA PRO A 66 -19.61 14.55 27.08
C PRO A 66 -20.49 13.36 26.67
N LEU A 67 -21.23 12.81 27.63
CA LEU A 67 -22.25 11.77 27.41
C LEU A 67 -23.63 12.26 27.83
N ARG A 68 -24.63 12.08 26.96
CA ARG A 68 -26.05 12.32 27.26
C ARG A 68 -26.86 11.04 27.17
N VAL A 69 -27.42 10.58 28.28
CA VAL A 69 -28.36 9.44 28.30
C VAL A 69 -29.80 9.96 28.24
N ARG A 70 -30.61 9.46 27.30
CA ARG A 70 -32.00 9.93 27.09
C ARG A 70 -32.92 8.86 26.51
N GLN A 71 -34.22 9.15 26.47
CA GLN A 71 -35.19 8.31 25.77
C GLN A 71 -35.19 8.60 24.25
N PRO A 72 -35.44 7.60 23.39
CA PRO A 72 -35.50 7.78 21.93
C PRO A 72 -36.77 8.52 21.49
N LEU A 73 -36.60 9.57 20.68
CA LEU A 73 -37.68 10.25 19.95
C LEU A 73 -38.17 9.39 18.77
N TYR A 74 -39.32 9.75 18.17
CA TYR A 74 -40.05 8.91 17.21
C TYR A 74 -39.22 8.41 16.02
N ASN A 75 -38.16 9.13 15.61
CA ASN A 75 -37.28 8.80 14.49
C ASN A 75 -35.79 8.62 14.86
N ASP A 76 -35.44 8.57 16.15
CA ASP A 76 -34.03 8.44 16.53
C ASP A 76 -33.47 7.08 16.17
N LYS A 77 -32.25 7.06 15.63
CA LYS A 77 -31.51 5.85 15.27
C LYS A 77 -30.07 5.97 15.76
N ALA A 78 -29.44 4.82 16.02
CA ALA A 78 -28.00 4.78 16.24
C ALA A 78 -27.28 5.22 14.95
N GLY A 79 -26.20 5.97 15.09
CA GLY A 79 -25.52 6.63 13.97
C GLY A 79 -24.38 7.51 14.45
N VAL A 80 -23.48 7.87 13.55
CA VAL A 80 -22.43 8.86 13.81
C VAL A 80 -22.61 10.01 12.84
N GLU A 81 -22.83 11.20 13.37
CA GLU A 81 -23.07 12.42 12.59
C GLU A 81 -21.88 13.37 12.76
N GLN A 82 -21.55 14.10 11.70
CA GLN A 82 -20.48 15.09 11.70
C GLN A 82 -20.92 16.38 11.03
N ASP A 83 -20.65 17.49 11.72
CA ASP A 83 -20.82 18.84 11.21
C ASP A 83 -19.49 19.61 11.34
N ILE A 84 -19.21 20.49 10.38
CA ILE A 84 -18.02 21.36 10.41
C ILE A 84 -18.48 22.81 10.59
N PHE A 85 -17.95 23.47 11.62
CA PHE A 85 -18.18 24.88 11.91
C PHE A 85 -16.85 25.63 11.95
N GLY A 86 -16.47 26.25 10.84
CA GLY A 86 -15.18 26.95 10.74
C GLY A 86 -13.99 25.99 10.92
N THR A 87 -13.22 26.17 11.99
CA THR A 87 -12.05 25.34 12.34
C THR A 87 -12.37 24.21 13.33
N THR A 88 -13.65 24.05 13.70
CA THR A 88 -14.07 23.01 14.66
C THR A 88 -14.93 21.96 13.97
N ARG A 89 -14.52 20.70 14.08
CA ARG A 89 -15.26 19.53 13.63
C ARG A 89 -16.04 18.98 14.81
N ARG A 90 -17.36 18.89 14.71
CA ARG A 90 -18.21 18.30 15.75
C ARG A 90 -18.67 16.92 15.32
N VAL A 91 -18.37 15.92 16.15
CA VAL A 91 -18.79 14.53 15.97
C VAL A 91 -19.80 14.16 17.04
N VAL A 92 -20.96 13.65 16.62
CA VAL A 92 -22.04 13.19 17.50
C VAL A 92 -22.26 11.71 17.28
N VAL A 93 -21.94 10.90 18.28
CA VAL A 93 -22.13 9.45 18.23
C VAL A 93 -23.41 9.09 18.99
N THR A 94 -24.37 8.50 18.31
CA THR A 94 -25.63 8.02 18.91
C THR A 94 -25.63 6.50 18.98
N GLY A 95 -25.77 5.95 20.20
CA GLY A 95 -25.85 4.52 20.47
C GLY A 95 -27.11 4.14 21.26
N LEU A 96 -27.32 2.83 21.41
CA LEU A 96 -28.40 2.25 22.21
C LEU A 96 -27.81 1.64 23.48
N LEU A 97 -28.46 1.87 24.64
CA LEU A 97 -28.17 1.10 25.84
C LEU A 97 -29.12 -0.09 25.88
N ASP A 98 -28.55 -1.29 25.75
CA ASP A 98 -29.31 -2.53 25.71
C ASP A 98 -29.75 -2.99 27.11
N ARG A 99 -30.53 -4.08 27.16
CA ARG A 99 -31.04 -4.65 28.41
C ARG A 99 -29.96 -5.28 29.30
N ASN A 100 -28.81 -5.63 28.74
CA ASN A 100 -27.68 -6.23 29.44
C ASN A 100 -26.72 -5.18 30.01
N GLY A 101 -26.98 -3.88 29.73
CA GLY A 101 -26.09 -2.79 30.12
C GLY A 101 -24.93 -2.58 29.13
N GLU A 102 -24.97 -3.20 27.94
CA GLU A 102 -24.03 -2.95 26.85
C GLU A 102 -24.44 -1.71 26.07
N ILE A 103 -23.46 -0.93 25.60
CA ILE A 103 -23.69 0.15 24.63
C ILE A 103 -23.49 -0.40 23.22
N VAL A 104 -24.47 -0.15 22.34
CA VAL A 104 -24.50 -0.67 20.97
C VAL A 104 -24.53 0.50 19.99
N PHE A 105 -23.56 0.53 19.09
CA PHE A 105 -23.44 1.46 17.98
C PHE A 105 -23.69 0.70 16.65
N PRO A 106 -23.79 1.37 15.49
CA PRO A 106 -24.16 0.71 14.23
C PRO A 106 -23.28 -0.47 13.81
N ASP A 107 -21.97 -0.39 14.08
CA ASP A 107 -20.94 -1.34 13.63
C ASP A 107 -20.26 -2.09 14.78
N ARG A 108 -20.45 -1.67 16.04
CA ARG A 108 -19.75 -2.19 17.21
C ARG A 108 -20.58 -2.09 18.48
N LYS A 109 -20.13 -2.77 19.53
CA LYS A 109 -20.73 -2.71 20.88
C LYS A 109 -19.64 -2.81 21.95
N PHE A 110 -19.91 -2.29 23.13
CA PHE A 110 -18.97 -2.33 24.25
C PHE A 110 -19.64 -2.72 25.56
N ARG A 111 -18.90 -3.48 26.36
CA ARG A 111 -19.20 -3.83 27.75
C ARG A 111 -18.39 -2.96 28.70
N LEU A 112 -18.84 -2.87 29.95
CA LEU A 112 -18.06 -2.21 31.01
C LEU A 112 -16.68 -2.87 31.26
N SER A 113 -16.46 -4.10 30.79
CA SER A 113 -15.14 -4.74 30.80
C SER A 113 -14.21 -4.30 29.66
N GLU A 114 -14.75 -3.69 28.60
CA GLU A 114 -14.05 -3.33 27.35
C GLU A 114 -13.76 -1.82 27.28
N VAL A 115 -13.65 -1.17 28.43
CA VAL A 115 -13.45 0.29 28.58
C VAL A 115 -12.20 0.78 27.85
N ARG A 116 -11.16 -0.05 27.76
CA ARG A 116 -9.94 0.28 27.01
C ARG A 116 -10.20 0.40 25.51
N GLU A 117 -10.94 -0.53 24.93
CA GLU A 117 -11.27 -0.54 23.49
C GLU A 117 -12.19 0.64 23.12
N LEU A 118 -13.08 1.03 24.05
CA LEU A 118 -13.87 2.25 23.92
C LEU A 118 -12.99 3.50 23.94
N ALA A 119 -11.98 3.57 24.81
CA ALA A 119 -11.06 4.69 24.89
C ALA A 119 -10.27 4.86 23.59
N ASP A 120 -9.76 3.75 23.04
CA ASP A 120 -9.04 3.73 21.77
C ASP A 120 -9.94 4.27 20.64
N TRP A 121 -11.19 3.81 20.56
CA TRP A 121 -12.15 4.31 19.56
C TRP A 121 -12.51 5.80 19.74
N ILE A 122 -12.57 6.31 20.97
CA ILE A 122 -12.79 7.74 21.23
C ILE A 122 -11.63 8.58 20.70
N GLU A 123 -10.39 8.14 20.91
CA GLU A 123 -9.20 8.82 20.38
C GLU A 123 -9.14 8.76 18.85
N GLU A 124 -9.57 7.65 18.25
CA GLU A 124 -9.76 7.55 16.81
C GLU A 124 -10.80 8.55 16.29
N LEU A 125 -11.94 8.74 16.97
CA LEU A 125 -12.94 9.72 16.58
C LEU A 125 -12.44 11.16 16.71
N LYS A 126 -11.64 11.47 17.74
CA LYS A 126 -10.99 12.78 17.91
C LYS A 126 -9.98 13.04 16.77
N THR A 127 -9.28 12.01 16.34
CA THR A 127 -8.24 12.09 15.31
C THR A 127 -8.82 12.09 13.89
N TYR A 128 -9.82 11.25 13.62
CA TYR A 128 -10.31 10.93 12.27
C TYR A 128 -11.76 11.37 11.98
N GLY A 129 -12.57 11.71 12.99
CA GLY A 129 -13.95 12.19 12.82
C GLY A 129 -15.00 11.07 12.79
N ALA A 130 -16.24 11.39 12.38
CA ALA A 130 -17.40 10.46 12.42
C ALA A 130 -17.25 9.18 11.59
N GLN A 131 -16.26 9.12 10.72
CA GLN A 131 -16.00 7.97 9.85
C GLN A 131 -15.14 6.90 10.52
N GLY A 132 -14.64 7.16 11.75
CA GLY A 132 -13.88 6.22 12.56
C GLY A 132 -12.48 5.92 12.00
N ALA A 133 -11.64 5.25 12.78
CA ALA A 133 -10.46 4.63 12.21
C ALA A 133 -10.86 3.46 11.31
N PRO A 134 -9.95 3.07 10.41
CA PRO A 134 -10.30 2.21 9.32
C PRO A 134 -10.50 0.74 9.76
N GLU A 135 -11.66 0.37 10.30
CA GLU A 135 -12.21 -1.02 10.40
C GLU A 135 -13.75 -0.98 10.34
N GLY A 136 -14.49 -1.62 9.43
CA GLY A 136 -14.35 -2.99 8.93
C GLY A 136 -13.40 -3.17 7.74
N GLN A 137 -12.16 -3.54 8.05
CA GLN A 137 -11.02 -3.74 7.16
C GLN A 137 -10.95 -2.90 5.85
N PRO A 138 -10.96 -1.58 5.93
CA PRO A 138 -10.48 -0.66 4.91
C PRO A 138 -8.95 -0.70 4.86
N LEU A 139 -8.43 -1.46 3.90
CA LEU A 139 -7.03 -1.37 3.52
C LEU A 139 -6.76 0.11 3.15
N TRP A 140 -5.96 0.80 3.96
CA TRP A 140 -5.51 2.18 3.75
C TRP A 140 -6.49 3.35 3.99
N GLY A 141 -7.56 3.16 4.76
CA GLY A 141 -8.50 4.27 5.03
C GLY A 141 -9.43 4.60 3.85
N LEU A 142 -9.46 3.74 2.83
CA LEU A 142 -10.39 3.83 1.71
C LEU A 142 -11.68 3.05 2.01
N ASN A 143 -12.82 3.61 1.61
CA ASN A 143 -14.04 2.81 1.53
C ASN A 143 -14.03 1.91 0.28
N LYS A 144 -14.98 0.97 0.19
CA LYS A 144 -15.04 0.01 -0.92
C LYS A 144 -15.15 0.70 -2.30
N ALA A 145 -15.98 1.73 -2.43
CA ALA A 145 -16.17 2.42 -3.71
C ALA A 145 -14.90 3.16 -4.14
N GLU A 146 -14.21 3.79 -3.20
CA GLU A 146 -12.92 4.46 -3.43
C GLU A 146 -11.84 3.47 -3.85
N PHE A 147 -11.76 2.33 -3.16
CA PHE A 147 -10.86 1.24 -3.54
C PHE A 147 -11.17 0.72 -4.94
N ASP A 148 -12.44 0.43 -5.25
CA ASP A 148 -12.87 -0.07 -6.55
C ASP A 148 -12.52 0.92 -7.68
N LEU A 149 -12.68 2.23 -7.45
CA LEU A 149 -12.29 3.28 -8.39
C LEU A 149 -10.78 3.34 -8.61
N LEU A 150 -9.99 3.33 -7.52
CA LEU A 150 -8.53 3.33 -7.61
C LEU A 150 -8.02 2.07 -8.30
N HIS A 151 -8.52 0.89 -7.92
CA HIS A 151 -8.16 -0.38 -8.52
C HIS A 151 -8.50 -0.41 -10.03
N ALA A 152 -9.67 0.10 -10.42
CA ALA A 152 -10.05 0.22 -11.83
C ALA A 152 -9.12 1.17 -12.61
N ALA A 153 -8.72 2.30 -12.00
CA ALA A 153 -7.79 3.23 -12.62
C ALA A 153 -6.37 2.65 -12.76
N MET A 154 -5.94 1.83 -11.80
CA MET A 154 -4.65 1.16 -11.80
C MET A 154 -4.59 -0.07 -12.72
N ARG A 155 -5.73 -0.54 -13.23
CA ARG A 155 -5.85 -1.71 -14.11
C ARG A 155 -5.31 -1.50 -15.53
N THR A 156 -5.20 -0.25 -16.00
CA THR A 156 -4.70 -0.02 -17.37
C THR A 156 -3.24 -0.47 -17.52
N ALA A 157 -2.88 -1.03 -18.67
CA ALA A 157 -1.53 -1.50 -18.93
C ALA A 157 -0.53 -0.34 -19.09
N VAL A 158 0.72 -0.59 -18.72
CA VAL A 158 1.87 0.26 -19.03
C VAL A 158 2.21 0.09 -20.51
N GLU A 159 2.23 1.19 -21.27
CA GLU A 159 2.52 1.17 -22.71
C GLU A 159 3.97 1.55 -23.04
N ASN A 160 4.62 2.30 -22.14
CA ASN A 160 5.98 2.79 -22.34
C ASN A 160 7.01 1.85 -21.71
N LYS A 161 8.13 1.68 -22.39
CA LYS A 161 9.29 0.93 -21.87
C LYS A 161 9.81 1.62 -20.60
N THR A 162 10.03 0.84 -19.53
CA THR A 162 10.55 1.36 -18.25
C THR A 162 12.00 1.01 -17.98
N SER A 163 12.55 -0.04 -18.60
CA SER A 163 13.94 -0.44 -18.33
C SER A 163 14.93 0.61 -18.86
N ASP A 164 16.09 0.67 -18.21
CA ASP A 164 17.21 1.57 -18.52
C ASP A 164 16.93 3.06 -18.25
N LEU A 165 15.74 3.43 -17.75
CA LEU A 165 15.40 4.78 -17.30
C LEU A 165 15.86 5.02 -15.85
N ASP A 166 16.03 6.29 -15.47
CA ASP A 166 16.11 6.63 -14.05
C ASP A 166 14.74 6.46 -13.35
N LEU A 167 14.72 6.47 -12.01
CA LEU A 167 13.48 6.24 -11.25
C LEU A 167 12.40 7.29 -11.55
N ALA A 168 12.76 8.56 -11.72
CA ALA A 168 11.79 9.63 -11.96
C ALA A 168 11.21 9.52 -13.37
N GLU A 169 12.05 9.28 -14.36
CA GLU A 169 11.67 9.01 -15.75
C GLU A 169 10.78 7.76 -15.85
N ALA A 170 11.10 6.70 -15.13
CA ALA A 170 10.29 5.48 -15.10
C ALA A 170 8.91 5.72 -14.47
N ILE A 171 8.81 6.47 -13.36
CA ILE A 171 7.52 6.84 -12.77
C ILE A 171 6.66 7.64 -13.76
N VAL A 172 7.27 8.56 -14.52
CA VAL A 172 6.57 9.29 -15.58
C VAL A 172 6.13 8.35 -16.70
N ALA A 173 6.98 7.43 -17.13
CA ALA A 173 6.68 6.46 -18.18
C ALA A 173 5.52 5.51 -17.83
N LEU A 174 5.28 5.24 -16.53
CA LEU A 174 4.11 4.48 -16.09
C LEU A 174 2.77 5.18 -16.38
N GLU A 175 2.78 6.50 -16.59
CA GLU A 175 1.57 7.31 -16.85
C GLU A 175 0.46 7.05 -15.81
N LEU A 176 0.82 7.09 -14.53
CA LEU A 176 -0.12 6.88 -13.43
C LEU A 176 -1.30 7.88 -13.51
N PRO A 177 -2.53 7.48 -13.12
CA PRO A 177 -3.68 8.35 -13.27
C PRO A 177 -3.50 9.66 -12.49
N SER A 178 -3.66 10.80 -13.17
CA SER A 178 -3.29 12.11 -12.63
C SER A 178 -4.13 12.57 -11.42
N ASN A 179 -5.25 11.91 -11.16
CA ASN A 179 -6.08 12.14 -9.98
C ASN A 179 -5.52 11.51 -8.70
N TYR A 180 -4.43 10.75 -8.79
CA TYR A 180 -3.73 10.15 -7.66
C TYR A 180 -2.30 10.70 -7.58
N PRO A 181 -2.09 11.88 -6.97
CA PRO A 181 -0.75 12.43 -6.79
C PRO A 181 0.14 11.46 -6.00
N ILE A 182 1.45 11.59 -6.19
CA ILE A 182 2.46 10.75 -5.54
C ILE A 182 3.25 11.63 -4.58
N ASP A 183 3.49 11.15 -3.36
CA ASP A 183 4.39 11.82 -2.42
C ASP A 183 5.34 10.84 -1.75
N PHE A 184 6.60 11.24 -1.60
CA PHE A 184 7.61 10.46 -0.90
C PHE A 184 7.69 10.94 0.55
N THR A 185 7.45 10.02 1.48
CA THR A 185 7.70 10.28 2.90
C THR A 185 9.16 10.61 3.16
N PHE A 186 9.43 11.25 4.30
CA PHE A 186 10.81 11.58 4.71
C PHE A 186 11.69 10.32 4.77
N LYS A 187 11.17 9.22 5.31
CA LYS A 187 11.89 7.94 5.38
C LYS A 187 12.16 7.36 3.99
N ALA A 188 11.17 7.36 3.09
CA ALA A 188 11.38 6.91 1.71
C ALA A 188 12.52 7.67 1.00
N LYS A 189 12.60 8.99 1.22
CA LYS A 189 13.71 9.81 0.69
C LYS A 189 15.06 9.41 1.30
N GLN A 190 15.10 9.04 2.58
CA GLN A 190 16.31 8.51 3.21
C GLN A 190 16.71 7.15 2.63
N THR A 191 15.74 6.26 2.38
CA THR A 191 15.97 4.92 1.82
C THR A 191 16.52 4.98 0.39
N LEU A 192 16.05 5.93 -0.43
CA LEU A 192 16.63 6.17 -1.76
C LEU A 192 18.07 6.64 -1.72
N GLY A 193 18.44 7.42 -0.70
CA GLY A 193 19.76 8.03 -0.61
C GLY A 193 19.98 9.13 -1.67
N PRO A 194 21.24 9.45 -1.99
CA PRO A 194 21.60 10.49 -2.95
C PRO A 194 21.14 10.15 -4.38
N VAL A 195 20.56 11.14 -5.08
CA VAL A 195 19.99 10.98 -6.42
C VAL A 195 21.01 10.45 -7.45
N ASP A 196 22.27 10.84 -7.34
CA ASP A 196 23.36 10.42 -8.22
C ASP A 196 23.79 8.94 -8.04
N GLN A 197 23.27 8.27 -7.02
CA GLN A 197 23.59 6.87 -6.70
C GLN A 197 22.40 5.92 -6.92
N ILE A 198 21.25 6.46 -7.32
CA ILE A 198 20.07 5.65 -7.63
C ILE A 198 20.32 4.93 -8.96
N PRO A 199 20.35 3.59 -8.99
CA PRO A 199 20.57 2.84 -10.22
C PRO A 199 19.37 2.99 -11.18
N THR A 200 19.62 2.84 -12.47
CA THR A 200 18.54 2.75 -13.47
C THR A 200 17.69 1.50 -13.27
N VAL A 201 16.45 1.57 -13.73
CA VAL A 201 15.47 0.48 -13.64
C VAL A 201 15.93 -0.70 -14.47
N LYS A 202 15.90 -1.90 -13.89
CA LYS A 202 16.32 -3.12 -14.60
C LYS A 202 15.19 -3.76 -15.40
N ASN A 203 13.99 -3.79 -14.83
CA ASN A 203 12.87 -4.52 -15.42
C ASN A 203 12.08 -3.64 -16.39
N ASP A 204 11.72 -4.21 -17.54
CA ASP A 204 10.70 -3.63 -18.41
C ASP A 204 9.31 -4.06 -17.91
N LEU A 205 8.48 -3.10 -17.57
CA LEU A 205 7.16 -3.30 -16.96
C LEU A 205 6.03 -3.14 -17.98
N THR A 206 6.37 -2.99 -19.26
CA THR A 206 5.41 -2.89 -20.37
C THR A 206 4.42 -4.06 -20.36
N GLY A 207 3.13 -3.75 -20.52
CA GLY A 207 2.04 -4.73 -20.56
C GLY A 207 1.45 -5.11 -19.19
N LEU A 208 2.15 -4.84 -18.08
CA LEU A 208 1.57 -4.99 -16.74
C LEU A 208 0.60 -3.86 -16.41
N ALA A 209 -0.38 -4.14 -15.55
CA ALA A 209 -1.23 -3.13 -14.94
C ALA A 209 -0.39 -2.14 -14.12
N LYS A 210 -0.74 -0.85 -14.22
CA LYS A 210 -0.02 0.26 -13.59
C LYS A 210 0.18 0.10 -12.09
N GLY A 211 -0.79 -0.44 -11.36
CA GLY A 211 -0.68 -0.66 -9.90
C GLY A 211 0.46 -1.63 -9.55
N THR A 212 0.40 -2.84 -10.12
CA THR A 212 1.45 -3.86 -9.96
C THR A 212 2.80 -3.39 -10.52
N ALA A 213 2.82 -2.75 -11.68
CA ALA A 213 4.04 -2.21 -12.27
C ALA A 213 4.69 -1.18 -11.34
N PHE A 214 3.92 -0.28 -10.74
CA PHE A 214 4.42 0.70 -9.80
C PHE A 214 4.96 0.05 -8.52
N ALA A 215 4.28 -0.98 -8.00
CA ALA A 215 4.76 -1.74 -6.85
C ALA A 215 6.09 -2.46 -7.13
N LEU A 216 6.22 -3.09 -8.31
CA LEU A 216 7.46 -3.74 -8.76
C LEU A 216 8.60 -2.72 -8.91
N LEU A 217 8.33 -1.58 -9.55
CA LEU A 217 9.29 -0.50 -9.74
C LEU A 217 9.86 -0.04 -8.39
N LEU A 218 8.98 0.33 -7.45
CA LEU A 218 9.40 0.82 -6.13
C LEU A 218 10.18 -0.23 -5.33
N ARG A 219 9.82 -1.51 -5.48
CA ARG A 219 10.48 -2.61 -4.76
C ARG A 219 11.98 -2.73 -5.10
N GLU A 220 12.39 -2.41 -6.33
CA GLU A 220 13.82 -2.42 -6.72
C GLU A 220 14.70 -1.48 -5.88
N TYR A 221 14.06 -0.45 -5.33
CA TYR A 221 14.65 0.63 -4.55
C TYR A 221 14.37 0.52 -3.04
N GLY A 222 13.81 -0.61 -2.58
CA GLY A 222 13.47 -0.80 -1.17
C GLY A 222 12.25 0.02 -0.74
N LEU A 223 11.42 0.45 -1.69
CA LEU A 223 10.23 1.25 -1.44
C LEU A 223 8.95 0.45 -1.70
N SER A 224 7.86 0.98 -1.18
CA SER A 224 6.50 0.52 -1.46
C SER A 224 5.57 1.73 -1.53
N PHE A 225 4.32 1.54 -1.94
CA PHE A 225 3.32 2.60 -1.84
C PHE A 225 2.06 2.15 -1.12
N THR A 226 1.42 3.10 -0.45
CA THR A 226 0.09 2.96 0.13
C THR A 226 -0.80 4.11 -0.39
N PRO A 227 -2.01 3.81 -0.87
CA PRO A 227 -3.03 4.84 -1.04
C PRO A 227 -3.32 5.50 0.31
N ARG A 228 -3.53 6.81 0.36
CA ARG A 228 -3.94 7.52 1.57
C ARG A 228 -5.02 8.52 1.24
N ARG A 229 -6.16 8.42 1.92
CA ARG A 229 -7.23 9.40 1.81
C ARG A 229 -6.84 10.67 2.55
N LEU A 230 -6.92 11.81 1.88
CA LEU A 230 -6.66 13.13 2.44
C LEU A 230 -7.95 13.72 3.04
N PRO A 231 -7.86 14.78 3.88
CA PRO A 231 -9.02 15.41 4.49
C PRO A 231 -10.03 16.00 3.50
N ASP A 232 -9.59 16.31 2.27
CA ASP A 232 -10.44 16.78 1.17
C ASP A 232 -11.04 15.63 0.34
N GLU A 233 -10.96 14.40 0.85
CA GLU A 233 -11.44 13.16 0.22
C GLU A 233 -10.65 12.71 -1.02
N SER A 234 -9.61 13.45 -1.42
CA SER A 234 -8.71 13.00 -2.49
C SER A 234 -7.83 11.85 -2.01
N ILE A 235 -7.28 11.07 -2.95
CA ILE A 235 -6.41 9.93 -2.64
C ILE A 235 -5.00 10.25 -3.12
N LEU A 236 -4.05 10.20 -2.20
CA LEU A 236 -2.61 10.32 -2.43
C LEU A 236 -1.97 8.93 -2.49
N LEU A 237 -1.00 8.71 -3.36
CA LEU A 237 -0.13 7.53 -3.33
C LEU A 237 1.11 7.87 -2.52
N SER A 238 1.12 7.47 -1.26
CA SER A 238 2.25 7.67 -0.37
C SER A 238 3.31 6.61 -0.62
N ILE A 239 4.52 7.05 -1.00
CA ILE A 239 5.70 6.19 -1.13
C ILE A 239 6.45 6.15 0.20
N GLU A 240 6.72 4.93 0.65
CA GLU A 240 7.20 4.60 1.98
C GLU A 240 8.31 3.55 1.90
N ASP A 241 9.08 3.42 2.98
CA ASP A 241 10.06 2.35 3.11
C ASP A 241 9.36 0.98 3.14
N ALA A 242 9.83 0.03 2.32
CA ALA A 242 9.17 -1.26 2.16
C ALA A 242 9.29 -2.18 3.39
N GLU A 243 10.19 -1.92 4.33
CA GLU A 243 10.36 -2.70 5.55
C GLU A 243 9.55 -2.13 6.73
N GLU A 244 9.16 -0.85 6.67
CA GLU A 244 8.37 -0.19 7.73
C GLU A 244 6.85 -0.18 7.45
N VAL A 245 6.42 -0.56 6.24
CA VAL A 245 5.01 -0.63 5.86
C VAL A 245 4.46 -2.04 6.03
N ASP A 246 3.43 -2.16 6.87
CA ASP A 246 2.77 -3.43 7.17
C ASP A 246 1.76 -3.86 6.09
N LYS A 247 1.15 -2.87 5.42
CA LYS A 247 0.10 -3.08 4.40
C LYS A 247 0.44 -2.24 3.17
N ALA A 248 1.36 -2.68 2.32
CA ALA A 248 1.65 -2.01 1.04
C ALA A 248 0.67 -2.45 -0.05
N TRP A 249 0.52 -1.66 -1.12
CA TRP A 249 -0.10 -2.15 -2.35
C TRP A 249 0.69 -3.39 -2.82
N PRO A 250 0.01 -4.51 -3.10
CA PRO A 250 0.70 -5.77 -3.31
C PRO A 250 1.46 -5.79 -4.65
N ILE A 251 2.56 -6.56 -4.70
CA ILE A 251 3.19 -6.98 -5.95
C ILE A 251 2.34 -8.11 -6.54
N GLY A 252 1.25 -7.72 -7.19
CA GLY A 252 0.23 -8.61 -7.71
C GLY A 252 -0.53 -9.39 -6.63
N TRP A 253 -1.71 -9.84 -7.02
CA TRP A 253 -2.68 -10.51 -6.18
C TRP A 253 -2.47 -12.02 -6.22
N ASP A 254 -2.78 -12.71 -5.13
CA ASP A 254 -2.79 -14.18 -5.12
C ASP A 254 -4.01 -14.65 -5.94
N PRO A 255 -3.82 -15.44 -7.02
CA PRO A 255 -4.94 -15.93 -7.85
C PRO A 255 -6.09 -16.53 -7.04
N ASP A 256 -5.76 -17.32 -6.02
CA ASP A 256 -6.77 -18.01 -5.21
C ASP A 256 -7.65 -17.03 -4.44
N SER A 257 -7.09 -15.87 -4.06
CA SER A 257 -7.80 -14.81 -3.31
C SER A 257 -8.82 -14.06 -4.16
N ILE A 258 -8.64 -14.07 -5.48
CA ILE A 258 -9.52 -13.41 -6.47
C ILE A 258 -10.34 -14.41 -7.30
N GLY A 259 -10.42 -15.66 -6.84
CA GLY A 259 -11.24 -16.70 -7.48
C GLY A 259 -10.69 -17.25 -8.80
N LEU A 260 -9.43 -16.96 -9.13
CA LEU A 260 -8.75 -17.48 -10.32
C LEU A 260 -7.91 -18.70 -9.97
N THR A 261 -7.84 -19.68 -10.88
CA THR A 261 -7.00 -20.86 -10.66
C THR A 261 -5.63 -20.70 -11.30
N ARG A 262 -4.57 -21.14 -10.61
CA ARG A 262 -3.21 -21.11 -11.17
C ARG A 262 -3.09 -21.85 -12.51
N LEU A 263 -3.83 -22.96 -12.67
CA LEU A 263 -3.80 -23.78 -13.88
C LEU A 263 -4.45 -23.07 -15.08
N SER A 264 -5.54 -22.31 -14.89
CA SER A 264 -6.17 -21.54 -15.96
C SER A 264 -5.29 -20.38 -16.42
N LEU A 265 -4.54 -19.78 -15.50
CA LEU A 265 -3.68 -18.63 -15.77
C LEU A 265 -2.36 -19.01 -16.46
N ALA A 266 -1.71 -20.08 -16.01
CA ALA A 266 -0.36 -20.42 -16.46
C ALA A 266 -0.23 -21.90 -16.84
N LYS A 267 -1.08 -22.39 -17.75
CA LYS A 267 -1.11 -23.82 -18.14
C LYS A 267 0.27 -24.37 -18.52
N LYS A 268 1.03 -23.67 -19.37
CA LYS A 268 2.36 -24.09 -19.84
C LYS A 268 3.39 -24.23 -18.70
N LEU A 269 3.20 -23.48 -17.62
CA LEU A 269 4.07 -23.53 -16.44
C LEU A 269 3.90 -24.83 -15.64
N PHE A 270 2.71 -25.44 -15.66
CA PHE A 270 2.36 -26.61 -14.84
C PHE A 270 2.36 -27.94 -15.61
N VAL A 271 2.35 -27.92 -16.94
CA VAL A 271 2.38 -29.15 -17.76
C VAL A 271 3.74 -29.84 -17.68
N ALA A 272 3.73 -31.17 -17.60
CA ALA A 272 4.95 -31.97 -17.55
C ALA A 272 5.58 -32.13 -18.95
N VAL A 273 6.73 -31.48 -19.16
CA VAL A 273 7.54 -31.51 -20.38
C VAL A 273 8.96 -32.02 -20.06
N PRO A 274 9.75 -32.47 -21.04
CA PRO A 274 11.17 -32.69 -20.83
C PRO A 274 11.85 -31.34 -20.53
N VAL A 275 12.40 -31.19 -19.33
CA VAL A 275 13.19 -30.02 -18.93
C VAL A 275 14.61 -30.46 -18.63
N GLU A 276 15.58 -29.69 -19.12
CA GLU A 276 17.01 -29.89 -18.93
C GLU A 276 17.65 -28.51 -18.84
N VAL A 277 18.46 -28.30 -17.80
CA VAL A 277 19.21 -27.07 -17.59
C VAL A 277 20.65 -27.51 -17.38
N ASP A 278 21.55 -27.17 -18.29
CA ASP A 278 22.95 -27.59 -18.21
C ASP A 278 23.85 -26.35 -18.15
N GLN A 279 24.51 -26.18 -17.00
CA GLN A 279 25.54 -25.16 -16.75
C GLN A 279 25.26 -23.74 -17.31
N MET A 280 24.01 -23.27 -17.29
CA MET A 280 23.64 -21.91 -17.71
C MET A 280 23.49 -20.97 -16.51
N SER A 281 23.55 -19.65 -16.72
CA SER A 281 23.28 -18.69 -15.63
C SER A 281 21.81 -18.74 -15.20
N MET A 282 21.52 -18.31 -13.97
CA MET A 282 20.14 -18.22 -13.48
C MET A 282 19.33 -17.28 -14.37
N THR A 283 19.89 -16.13 -14.78
CA THR A 283 19.23 -15.20 -15.72
C THR A 283 18.85 -15.87 -17.03
N GLN A 284 19.76 -16.61 -17.65
CA GLN A 284 19.49 -17.35 -18.90
C GLN A 284 18.40 -18.41 -18.72
N MET A 285 18.39 -19.10 -17.58
CA MET A 285 17.37 -20.09 -17.25
C MET A 285 15.99 -19.45 -17.12
N LEU A 286 15.89 -18.27 -16.48
CA LEU A 286 14.63 -17.52 -16.38
C LEU A 286 14.14 -17.05 -17.76
N GLN A 287 15.03 -16.54 -18.62
CA GLN A 287 14.69 -16.15 -19.99
C GLN A 287 14.17 -17.33 -20.83
N GLU A 288 14.78 -18.52 -20.70
CA GLU A 288 14.27 -19.72 -21.37
C GLU A 288 12.91 -20.15 -20.80
N LEU A 289 12.70 -20.03 -19.49
CA LEU A 289 11.39 -20.28 -18.87
C LEU A 289 10.32 -19.33 -19.41
N GLU A 290 10.60 -18.03 -19.46
CA GLU A 290 9.67 -17.03 -20.03
C GLU A 290 9.31 -17.37 -21.47
N LYS A 291 10.31 -17.71 -22.29
CA LYS A 291 10.11 -18.10 -23.69
C LYS A 291 9.23 -19.35 -23.85
N GLN A 292 9.41 -20.35 -22.98
CA GLN A 292 8.69 -21.63 -23.07
C GLN A 292 7.29 -21.55 -22.47
N THR A 293 7.09 -20.68 -21.48
CA THR A 293 5.83 -20.58 -20.73
C THR A 293 4.98 -19.39 -21.14
N GLU A 294 5.57 -18.39 -21.78
CA GLU A 294 4.99 -17.06 -22.07
C GLU A 294 4.55 -16.31 -20.80
N ILE A 295 5.09 -16.70 -19.64
CA ILE A 295 4.83 -16.05 -18.35
C ILE A 295 6.03 -15.18 -18.01
N PRO A 296 5.87 -13.84 -17.92
CA PRO A 296 6.92 -12.94 -17.47
C PRO A 296 7.42 -13.30 -16.07
N VAL A 297 8.70 -13.12 -15.83
CA VAL A 297 9.36 -13.40 -14.56
C VAL A 297 10.00 -12.11 -14.02
N PHE A 298 9.59 -11.71 -12.83
CA PHE A 298 10.19 -10.61 -12.10
C PHE A 298 10.90 -11.14 -10.86
N VAL A 299 12.09 -10.58 -10.59
CA VAL A 299 12.92 -10.97 -9.45
C VAL A 299 13.03 -9.79 -8.48
N ASP A 300 12.85 -10.08 -7.19
CA ASP A 300 13.02 -9.11 -6.12
C ASP A 300 14.49 -8.70 -6.01
N GLY A 301 14.84 -7.59 -6.65
CA GLY A 301 16.19 -7.05 -6.62
C GLY A 301 16.68 -6.73 -5.21
N MET A 302 15.77 -6.35 -4.30
CA MET A 302 16.11 -6.11 -2.90
C MET A 302 16.41 -7.41 -2.16
N ALA A 303 15.63 -8.47 -2.40
CA ALA A 303 15.94 -9.81 -1.92
C ALA A 303 17.33 -10.30 -2.39
N LEU A 304 17.66 -10.11 -3.68
CA LEU A 304 18.96 -10.51 -4.22
C LEU A 304 20.11 -9.74 -3.55
N LYS A 305 20.00 -8.40 -3.49
CA LYS A 305 21.02 -7.54 -2.87
C LYS A 305 21.29 -7.94 -1.42
N SER A 306 20.22 -8.10 -0.64
CA SER A 306 20.30 -8.41 0.79
C SER A 306 20.75 -9.86 1.08
N MET A 307 20.74 -10.74 0.08
CA MET A 307 21.31 -12.09 0.14
C MET A 307 22.68 -12.19 -0.57
N ASN A 308 23.19 -11.08 -1.08
CA ASN A 308 24.42 -11.01 -1.89
C ASN A 308 24.43 -12.01 -3.06
N LEU A 309 23.28 -12.13 -3.74
CA LEU A 309 23.10 -13.02 -4.89
C LEU A 309 23.20 -12.22 -6.20
N ASP A 310 23.87 -12.83 -7.18
CA ASP A 310 24.00 -12.32 -8.54
C ASP A 310 23.60 -13.42 -9.53
N PHE A 311 22.42 -13.26 -10.15
CA PHE A 311 21.84 -14.27 -11.03
C PHE A 311 22.59 -14.42 -12.35
N ASP A 312 23.35 -13.41 -12.78
CA ASP A 312 24.16 -13.50 -13.99
C ASP A 312 25.41 -14.35 -13.76
N LYS A 313 25.94 -14.34 -12.53
CA LYS A 313 27.12 -15.14 -12.14
C LYS A 313 26.77 -16.52 -11.60
N MET A 314 25.53 -16.74 -11.19
CA MET A 314 25.11 -18.00 -10.60
C MET A 314 24.78 -19.04 -11.68
N THR A 315 25.62 -20.06 -11.80
CA THR A 315 25.36 -21.21 -12.68
C THR A 315 24.38 -22.19 -12.03
N VAL A 316 23.41 -22.66 -12.81
CA VAL A 316 22.42 -23.66 -12.39
C VAL A 316 22.44 -24.90 -13.27
N THR A 317 22.05 -26.03 -12.69
CA THR A 317 21.91 -27.30 -13.42
C THR A 317 20.71 -28.06 -12.88
N TYR A 318 19.92 -28.61 -13.81
CA TYR A 318 18.77 -29.45 -13.54
C TYR A 318 18.80 -30.65 -14.50
N PRO A 319 18.85 -31.89 -13.97
CA PRO A 319 19.00 -33.08 -14.81
C PRO A 319 17.80 -33.26 -15.72
N ARG A 320 18.05 -33.76 -16.93
CA ARG A 320 16.98 -34.06 -17.90
C ARG A 320 15.93 -34.98 -17.28
N LYS A 321 14.72 -34.45 -17.10
CA LYS A 321 13.59 -35.20 -16.55
C LYS A 321 12.27 -34.67 -17.09
N ARG A 322 11.27 -35.55 -17.18
CA ARG A 322 9.88 -35.14 -17.42
C ARG A 322 9.33 -34.48 -16.15
N THR A 323 9.16 -33.16 -16.18
CA THR A 323 8.74 -32.31 -15.05
C THR A 323 8.04 -31.05 -15.56
N SER A 324 7.48 -30.23 -14.68
CA SER A 324 6.96 -28.90 -15.07
C SER A 324 8.01 -27.80 -14.85
N TRP A 325 7.87 -26.69 -15.58
CA TRP A 325 8.71 -25.50 -15.37
C TRP A 325 8.55 -24.93 -13.96
N SER A 326 7.34 -24.94 -13.39
CA SER A 326 7.12 -24.57 -11.99
C SER A 326 7.97 -25.43 -11.03
N LEU A 327 7.97 -26.76 -11.20
CA LEU A 327 8.70 -27.65 -10.30
C LEU A 327 10.22 -27.52 -10.47
N CYS A 328 10.68 -27.35 -11.72
CA CYS A 328 12.08 -27.08 -12.03
C CYS A 328 12.55 -25.80 -11.32
N LEU A 329 11.89 -24.67 -11.59
CA LEU A 329 12.22 -23.38 -10.98
C LEU A 329 12.19 -23.46 -9.45
N ARG A 330 11.17 -24.13 -8.87
CA ARG A 330 11.01 -24.23 -7.42
C ARG A 330 12.20 -24.94 -6.79
N THR A 331 12.68 -25.99 -7.45
CA THR A 331 13.82 -26.79 -6.99
C THR A 331 15.13 -26.00 -7.08
N LEU A 332 15.26 -25.10 -8.05
CA LEU A 332 16.45 -24.27 -8.23
C LEU A 332 16.46 -23.12 -7.22
N VAL A 333 15.37 -22.36 -7.11
CA VAL A 333 15.29 -21.18 -6.21
C VAL A 333 15.26 -21.56 -4.73
N SER A 334 14.67 -22.71 -4.36
CA SER A 334 14.64 -23.15 -2.96
C SER A 334 16.03 -23.43 -2.39
N LYS A 335 17.00 -23.83 -3.23
CA LYS A 335 18.39 -24.07 -2.80
C LYS A 335 19.11 -22.82 -2.32
N ILE A 336 18.62 -21.66 -2.74
CA ILE A 336 19.15 -20.33 -2.39
C ILE A 336 18.16 -19.54 -1.55
N GLN A 337 17.26 -20.22 -0.83
CA GLN A 337 16.28 -19.61 0.09
C GLN A 337 15.32 -18.60 -0.56
N LEU A 338 15.15 -18.68 -1.87
CA LEU A 338 14.13 -17.95 -2.60
C LEU A 338 12.92 -18.86 -2.85
N THR A 339 11.78 -18.24 -3.13
CA THR A 339 10.55 -18.90 -3.56
C THR A 339 10.10 -18.29 -4.88
N GLN A 340 9.22 -19.00 -5.59
CA GLN A 340 8.49 -18.45 -6.72
C GLN A 340 7.00 -18.37 -6.33
N GLU A 341 6.34 -17.32 -6.78
CA GLU A 341 4.91 -17.12 -6.58
C GLU A 341 4.28 -16.76 -7.91
N LEU A 342 3.20 -17.46 -8.29
CA LEU A 342 2.38 -17.03 -9.41
C LEU A 342 1.45 -15.93 -8.89
N ARG A 343 1.61 -14.72 -9.43
CA ARG A 343 0.85 -13.53 -9.09
C ARG A 343 0.06 -13.05 -10.31
N VAL A 344 -0.97 -12.26 -10.05
CA VAL A 344 -1.84 -11.69 -11.07
C VAL A 344 -1.95 -10.20 -10.85
N ASP A 345 -1.75 -9.40 -11.89
CA ASP A 345 -1.90 -7.95 -11.79
C ASP A 345 -3.39 -7.52 -11.80
N GLU A 346 -3.64 -6.22 -11.68
CA GLU A 346 -5.00 -5.68 -11.68
C GLU A 346 -5.75 -5.92 -13.02
N ASN A 347 -5.04 -6.26 -14.10
CA ASN A 347 -5.57 -6.54 -15.45
C ASN A 347 -5.68 -8.05 -15.74
N ASP A 348 -5.64 -8.88 -14.72
CA ASP A 348 -5.70 -10.34 -14.79
C ASP A 348 -4.51 -10.98 -15.54
N GLN A 349 -3.43 -10.25 -15.77
CA GLN A 349 -2.21 -10.76 -16.39
C GLN A 349 -1.37 -11.50 -15.34
N ALA A 350 -1.05 -12.76 -15.64
CA ALA A 350 -0.25 -13.59 -14.75
C ALA A 350 1.25 -13.39 -14.97
N PHE A 351 2.02 -13.38 -13.87
CA PHE A 351 3.47 -13.33 -13.88
C PHE A 351 4.05 -14.14 -12.71
N LEU A 352 5.33 -14.50 -12.82
CA LEU A 352 6.08 -15.13 -11.75
C LEU A 352 6.86 -14.07 -10.97
N TRP A 353 6.67 -14.07 -9.65
CA TRP A 353 7.44 -13.27 -8.71
C TRP A 353 8.43 -14.16 -7.95
N ILE A 354 9.72 -13.87 -8.07
CA ILE A 354 10.78 -14.58 -7.34
C ILE A 354 11.26 -13.68 -6.20
N THR A 355 11.01 -14.10 -4.96
CA THR A 355 11.37 -13.32 -3.76
C THR A 355 11.82 -14.24 -2.62
N ARG A 356 12.20 -13.65 -1.48
CA ARG A 356 12.60 -14.38 -0.28
C ARG A 356 11.49 -15.32 0.19
N PHE A 357 11.87 -16.53 0.57
CA PHE A 357 10.95 -17.40 1.28
C PHE A 357 10.60 -16.82 2.65
N GLN A 358 9.33 -16.48 2.86
CA GLN A 358 8.80 -16.11 4.17
C GLN A 358 7.92 -17.25 4.70
N PRO A 359 8.26 -17.87 5.85
CA PRO A 359 7.42 -18.91 6.42
C PRO A 359 6.10 -18.30 6.90
N LYS A 360 4.96 -18.81 6.40
CA LYS A 360 3.63 -18.45 6.92
C LYS A 360 3.56 -18.89 8.39
N MET A 361 3.64 -17.94 9.34
CA MET A 361 3.35 -18.24 10.74
C MET A 361 1.88 -18.65 10.85
N LYS A 362 1.62 -19.84 11.39
CA LYS A 362 0.23 -20.22 11.73
C LYS A 362 -0.26 -19.28 12.83
N PRO A 363 -1.47 -18.70 12.74
CA PRO A 363 -2.05 -18.03 13.88
C PRO A 363 -2.17 -19.05 15.02
N ASN A 364 -1.66 -18.69 16.19
CA ASN A 364 -1.84 -19.50 17.40
C ASN A 364 -3.34 -19.72 17.60
N SER A 365 -3.72 -21.00 17.66
CA SER A 365 -5.09 -21.49 17.81
C SER A 365 -5.65 -21.22 19.20
#